data_AF-D2TKE9-F1
#
_entry.id   AF-D2TKE9-F1
#
_cell.length_a   1.000
_cell.length_b   1.000
_cell.length_c   1.000
_cell.angle_alpha   90.00
_cell.angle_beta   90.00
_cell.angle_gamma   90.00
#
_symmetry.space_group_name_H-M   'P 1'
#
loop_
_entity.id
_entity.type
_entity.pdbx_description
1 polymer ?
#
loop_
_entity_poly.entity_id
_entity_poly.type
_entity_poly.pdbx_seq_one_letter_code
_entity_poly.pdbx_strand_id
1 'polypeptide(L)'
;MFNPTAMVGRALAQAATQTLRPVVTKAATQAGMGASGMRFVPVQSNLMINHDKLTAQLLKAVAKQTGNGDTQQWFRQEQITFISKTVNKTVDDYCINNNSTINKETKQHIFKAVESVIQQPLDINCAQSSISHFLQSNKYFNKIVDEQCGKGVDPITRFNTQTKMIDDVSCELFEKNFNSTKVSDIKAITQSVIADCVQDTRL
;
A
#
# COMPACT_ATOMS: atom_id res chain seq x y z
N MET A 1 -21.99 -31.57 -1.37
CA MET A 1 -22.25 -30.31 -0.65
C MET A 1 -21.22 -29.29 -1.13
N PHE A 2 -21.66 -28.33 -1.94
CA PHE A 2 -20.82 -27.27 -2.51
C PHE A 2 -20.73 -26.10 -1.51
N ASN A 3 -19.50 -25.65 -1.24
CA ASN A 3 -19.22 -24.61 -0.24
C ASN A 3 -19.21 -23.22 -0.93
N PRO A 4 -20.13 -22.27 -0.61
CA PRO A 4 -20.26 -21.00 -1.34
C PRO A 4 -19.19 -19.95 -0.99
N THR A 5 -18.44 -20.14 0.09
CA THR A 5 -17.62 -19.07 0.70
C THR A 5 -16.25 -18.88 0.04
N ALA A 6 -15.80 -19.82 -0.79
CA ALA A 6 -14.53 -19.71 -1.52
C ALA A 6 -14.60 -18.83 -2.78
N MET A 7 -15.80 -18.42 -3.22
CA MET A 7 -15.97 -17.62 -4.45
C MET A 7 -15.85 -16.11 -4.26
N VAL A 8 -16.07 -15.57 -3.06
CA VAL A 8 -16.13 -14.10 -2.86
C VAL A 8 -14.75 -13.46 -2.94
N GLY A 9 -13.70 -14.10 -2.39
CA GLY A 9 -12.32 -13.62 -2.49
C GLY A 9 -11.70 -13.76 -3.89
N ARG A 10 -12.20 -14.69 -4.71
CA ARG A 10 -11.73 -14.87 -6.11
C ARG A 10 -12.42 -13.94 -7.10
N ALA A 11 -13.64 -13.48 -6.82
CA ALA A 11 -14.41 -12.62 -7.72
C ALA A 11 -13.76 -11.24 -7.94
N LEU A 12 -13.07 -10.68 -6.94
CA LEU A 12 -12.29 -9.44 -7.11
C LEU A 12 -11.00 -9.64 -7.93
N ALA A 13 -10.43 -10.84 -7.95
CA ALA A 13 -9.17 -11.14 -8.66
C ALA A 13 -9.37 -11.54 -10.13
N GLN A 14 -10.47 -12.22 -10.48
CA GLN A 14 -10.68 -12.76 -11.83
C GLN A 14 -11.36 -11.79 -12.81
N ALA A 15 -12.05 -10.74 -12.33
CA ALA A 15 -12.63 -9.74 -13.21
C ALA A 15 -11.58 -8.79 -13.85
N ALA A 16 -10.35 -8.79 -13.34
CA ALA A 16 -9.28 -7.89 -13.79
C ALA A 16 -8.36 -8.47 -14.88
N THR A 17 -8.49 -9.76 -15.24
CA THR A 17 -7.52 -10.43 -16.13
C THR A 17 -7.91 -10.46 -17.62
N GLN A 18 -9.05 -9.89 -18.03
CA GLN A 18 -9.56 -10.04 -19.40
C GLN A 18 -9.41 -8.85 -20.34
N THR A 19 -8.77 -7.76 -19.94
CA THR A 19 -8.45 -6.69 -20.91
C THR A 19 -7.01 -6.28 -20.72
N LEU A 20 -6.17 -6.71 -21.66
CA LEU A 20 -5.05 -5.96 -22.26
C LEU A 20 -4.16 -6.96 -23.02
N ARG A 21 -4.51 -7.23 -24.29
CA ARG A 21 -3.51 -7.67 -25.27
C ARG A 21 -2.86 -6.40 -25.84
N PRO A 22 -1.53 -6.24 -25.83
CA PRO A 22 -0.90 -5.16 -26.55
C PRO A 22 -0.76 -5.54 -28.02
N VAL A 23 -1.40 -4.76 -28.89
CA VAL A 23 -1.06 -4.72 -30.32
C VAL A 23 0.31 -4.06 -30.43
N VAL A 24 1.28 -4.82 -30.93
CA VAL A 24 2.59 -4.31 -31.31
C VAL A 24 2.43 -3.55 -32.62
N THR A 25 2.81 -2.27 -32.65
CA THR A 25 3.13 -1.59 -33.91
C THR A 25 4.43 -0.82 -33.73
N LYS A 26 5.43 -1.22 -34.51
CA LYS A 26 6.77 -0.66 -34.60
C LYS A 26 6.77 0.38 -35.73
N ALA A 27 7.32 1.57 -35.49
CA ALA A 27 8.01 2.49 -36.42
C ALA A 27 7.97 3.91 -35.83
N ALA A 28 8.95 4.80 -35.95
CA ALA A 28 10.34 4.77 -36.38
C ALA A 28 11.02 6.07 -35.87
N THR A 29 12.34 6.01 -35.77
CA THR A 29 13.33 7.00 -35.33
C THR A 29 13.22 8.39 -35.98
N GLN A 30 13.39 9.47 -35.19
CA GLN A 30 14.35 10.55 -35.52
C GLN A 30 14.73 11.42 -34.31
N ALA A 31 16.02 11.75 -34.25
CA ALA A 31 16.71 12.44 -33.18
C ALA A 31 16.52 13.98 -33.25
N GLY A 32 16.58 14.62 -32.08
CA GLY A 32 16.69 16.08 -31.97
C GLY A 32 17.06 16.45 -30.54
N MET A 33 18.31 16.87 -30.33
CA MET A 33 18.87 17.26 -29.05
C MET A 33 18.16 18.49 -28.48
N GLY A 34 17.96 18.49 -27.16
CA GLY A 34 17.41 19.62 -26.41
C GLY A 34 17.32 19.28 -24.92
N ALA A 35 18.47 19.26 -24.25
CA ALA A 35 18.55 19.13 -22.81
C ALA A 35 17.93 20.36 -22.13
N SER A 36 16.67 20.22 -21.70
CA SER A 36 16.12 21.01 -20.61
C SER A 36 15.75 20.03 -19.51
N GLY A 37 16.64 19.91 -18.53
CA GLY A 37 16.40 19.13 -17.34
C GLY A 37 15.14 19.63 -16.66
N MET A 38 14.06 18.86 -16.75
CA MET A 38 12.88 19.04 -15.92
C MET A 38 13.29 18.73 -14.48
N ARG A 39 13.77 19.75 -13.76
CA ARG A 39 13.79 19.74 -12.31
C ARG A 39 12.33 19.67 -11.87
N PHE A 40 11.90 18.48 -11.45
CA PHE A 40 10.70 18.32 -10.64
C PHE A 40 10.94 19.09 -9.33
N VAL A 41 10.44 20.32 -9.28
CA VAL A 41 10.30 21.04 -8.02
C VAL A 41 9.11 20.40 -7.32
N PRO A 42 9.28 19.75 -6.14
CA PRO A 42 8.13 19.29 -5.39
C PRO A 42 7.34 20.52 -4.95
N VAL A 43 6.15 20.71 -5.53
CA VAL A 43 5.18 21.67 -5.01
C VAL A 43 4.74 21.14 -3.65
N GLN A 44 5.33 21.66 -2.58
CA GLN A 44 4.82 21.46 -1.23
C GLN A 44 3.65 22.42 -1.02
N SER A 45 2.48 22.08 -1.56
CA SER A 45 1.24 22.64 -1.04
C SER A 45 0.99 21.98 0.32
N ASN A 46 0.96 22.78 1.38
CA ASN A 46 0.44 22.38 2.69
C ASN A 46 -1.09 22.22 2.61
N LEU A 47 -1.57 21.27 1.79
CA LEU A 47 -2.99 20.92 1.74
C LEU A 47 -3.30 20.11 2.99
N MET A 48 -3.99 20.73 3.96
CA MET A 48 -4.49 20.03 5.15
C MET A 48 -5.58 19.04 4.72
N ILE A 49 -5.23 17.75 4.77
CA ILE A 49 -6.17 16.66 4.55
C ILE A 49 -7.01 16.49 5.82
N ASN A 50 -8.34 16.50 5.68
CA ASN A 50 -9.22 16.23 6.82
C ASN A 50 -9.36 14.72 7.04
N HIS A 51 -8.53 14.18 7.94
CA HIS A 51 -8.51 12.76 8.28
C HIS A 51 -9.81 12.27 8.95
N ASP A 52 -10.52 13.12 9.69
CA ASP A 52 -11.81 12.76 10.31
C ASP A 52 -12.89 12.54 9.26
N LYS A 53 -12.92 13.40 8.24
CA LYS A 53 -13.81 13.25 7.09
C LYS A 53 -13.51 11.96 6.32
N LEU A 54 -12.23 11.65 6.08
CA LEU A 54 -11.84 10.42 5.40
C LEU A 54 -12.21 9.18 6.23
N THR A 55 -11.96 9.22 7.54
CA THR A 55 -12.34 8.15 8.49
C THR A 55 -13.84 7.91 8.47
N ALA A 56 -14.66 8.97 8.56
CA ALA A 56 -16.11 8.84 8.51
C ALA A 56 -16.60 8.25 7.18
N GLN A 57 -15.99 8.64 6.06
CA GLN A 57 -16.32 8.08 4.74
C GLN A 57 -15.90 6.62 4.60
N LEU A 58 -14.75 6.24 5.16
CA LEU A 58 -14.25 4.88 5.19
C LEU A 58 -15.20 3.98 5.99
N LEU A 59 -15.51 4.35 7.23
CA LEU A 59 -16.42 3.57 8.09
C LEU A 59 -17.81 3.46 7.46
N LYS A 60 -18.31 4.51 6.80
CA LYS A 60 -19.57 4.44 6.05
C LYS A 60 -19.49 3.48 4.86
N ALA A 61 -18.35 3.39 4.18
CA ALA A 61 -18.16 2.44 3.09
C ALA A 61 -18.07 0.99 3.59
N VAL A 62 -17.46 0.76 4.76
CA VAL A 62 -17.38 -0.55 5.41
C VAL A 62 -18.75 -0.98 5.92
N ALA A 63 -19.47 -0.12 6.64
CA ALA A 63 -20.80 -0.41 7.19
C ALA A 63 -21.83 -0.79 6.11
N LYS A 64 -21.71 -0.21 4.90
CA LYS A 64 -22.55 -0.59 3.75
C LYS A 64 -22.30 -2.01 3.26
N GLN A 65 -21.09 -2.53 3.43
CA GLN A 65 -20.72 -3.88 2.99
C GLN A 65 -21.14 -4.95 3.99
N THR A 66 -21.15 -4.62 5.28
CA THR A 66 -21.52 -5.57 6.34
C THR A 66 -23.03 -5.70 6.53
N GLY A 67 -23.83 -4.75 6.02
CA GLY A 67 -25.30 -4.79 6.02
C GLY A 67 -25.95 -4.57 7.39
N ASN A 68 -25.27 -4.94 8.47
CA ASN A 68 -25.65 -4.70 9.86
C ASN A 68 -24.96 -3.46 10.48
N GLY A 69 -24.07 -2.81 9.73
CA GLY A 69 -23.31 -1.65 10.20
C GLY A 69 -22.16 -1.97 11.16
N ASP A 70 -21.90 -3.25 11.44
CA ASP A 70 -20.75 -3.66 12.23
C ASP A 70 -19.46 -3.48 11.42
N THR A 71 -18.44 -2.93 12.05
CA THR A 71 -17.12 -2.67 11.46
C THR A 71 -15.99 -3.39 12.21
N GLN A 72 -16.30 -4.12 13.28
CA GLN A 72 -15.30 -4.76 14.15
C GLN A 72 -14.52 -5.86 13.44
N GLN A 73 -15.19 -6.69 12.63
CA GLN A 73 -14.52 -7.73 11.84
C GLN A 73 -13.57 -7.13 10.82
N TRP A 74 -14.02 -6.09 10.10
CA TRP A 74 -13.19 -5.34 9.16
C TRP A 74 -11.98 -4.72 9.87
N PHE A 75 -12.16 -4.13 11.04
CA PHE A 75 -11.07 -3.52 11.81
C PHE A 75 -9.99 -4.54 12.18
N ARG A 76 -10.37 -5.72 12.68
CA ARG A 76 -9.38 -6.78 13.00
C ARG A 76 -8.63 -7.26 11.75
N GLN A 77 -9.33 -7.44 10.64
CA GLN A 77 -8.72 -7.87 9.38
C GLN A 77 -7.78 -6.79 8.83
N GLU A 78 -8.22 -5.54 8.80
CA GLU A 78 -7.43 -4.42 8.29
C GLU A 78 -6.19 -4.19 9.15
N GLN A 79 -6.28 -4.40 10.48
CA GLN A 79 -5.11 -4.33 11.36
C GLN A 79 -4.02 -5.33 10.94
N ILE A 80 -4.39 -6.61 10.79
CA ILE A 80 -3.47 -7.67 10.36
C ILE A 80 -2.91 -7.34 8.98
N THR A 81 -3.78 -6.98 8.03
CA THR A 81 -3.39 -6.72 6.64
C THR A 81 -2.47 -5.51 6.52
N PHE A 82 -2.74 -4.42 7.23
CA PHE A 82 -1.97 -3.18 7.14
C PHE A 82 -0.57 -3.34 7.73
N ILE A 83 -0.46 -3.99 8.89
CA ILE A 83 0.83 -4.27 9.51
C ILE A 83 1.63 -5.25 8.64
N SER A 84 0.98 -6.31 8.15
CA SER A 84 1.63 -7.28 7.26
C SER A 84 2.12 -6.67 5.95
N LYS A 85 1.32 -5.76 5.35
CA LYS A 85 1.74 -4.96 4.19
C LYS A 85 2.97 -4.12 4.52
N THR A 86 3.02 -3.51 5.70
CA THR A 86 4.14 -2.69 6.15
C THR A 86 5.42 -3.52 6.29
N VAL A 87 5.33 -4.71 6.89
CA VAL A 87 6.45 -5.65 6.98
C VAL A 87 6.92 -6.07 5.58
N ASN A 88 5.99 -6.47 4.70
CA ASN A 88 6.30 -6.81 3.31
C ASN A 88 7.03 -5.69 2.57
N LYS A 89 6.50 -4.46 2.64
CA LYS A 89 7.13 -3.30 2.00
C LYS A 89 8.53 -3.04 2.55
N THR A 90 8.74 -3.21 3.86
CA THR A 90 10.07 -3.01 4.48
C THR A 90 11.08 -4.06 4.01
N VAL A 91 10.63 -5.31 3.85
CA VAL A 91 11.44 -6.39 3.26
C VAL A 91 11.76 -6.09 1.79
N ASP A 92 10.79 -5.63 1.01
CA ASP A 92 10.98 -5.26 -0.39
C ASP A 92 11.96 -4.07 -0.52
N ASP A 93 11.81 -3.03 0.29
CA ASP A 93 12.71 -1.88 0.36
C ASP A 93 14.14 -2.32 0.70
N TYR A 94 14.31 -3.27 1.64
CA TYR A 94 15.61 -3.85 1.96
C TYR A 94 16.22 -4.59 0.76
N CYS A 95 15.44 -5.44 0.08
CA CYS A 95 15.89 -6.17 -1.10
C CYS A 95 16.33 -5.23 -2.23
N ILE A 96 15.56 -4.18 -2.49
CA ILE A 96 15.86 -3.15 -3.49
C ILE A 96 17.14 -2.41 -3.13
N ASN A 97 17.27 -1.93 -1.90
CA ASN A 97 18.41 -1.11 -1.47
C ASN A 97 19.73 -1.90 -1.42
N ASN A 98 19.66 -3.21 -1.16
CA ASN A 98 20.84 -4.08 -1.02
C ASN A 98 21.07 -4.98 -2.24
N ASN A 99 20.32 -4.80 -3.34
CA ASN A 99 20.33 -5.69 -4.52
C ASN A 99 20.31 -7.18 -4.13
N SER A 100 19.49 -7.51 -3.14
CA SER A 100 19.45 -8.82 -2.48
C SER A 100 18.10 -9.47 -2.68
N THR A 101 18.06 -10.80 -2.54
CA THR A 101 16.82 -11.57 -2.62
C THR A 101 16.63 -12.34 -1.33
N ILE A 102 15.53 -12.09 -0.62
CA ILE A 102 15.13 -12.86 0.56
C ILE A 102 14.26 -14.03 0.09
N ASN A 103 14.67 -15.26 0.42
CA ASN A 103 13.91 -16.44 0.08
C ASN A 103 12.65 -16.56 0.96
N LYS A 104 11.74 -17.49 0.60
CA LYS A 104 10.46 -17.65 1.31
C LYS A 104 10.62 -18.07 2.77
N GLU A 105 11.62 -18.89 3.08
CA GLU A 105 11.88 -19.41 4.43
C GLU A 105 12.37 -18.29 5.36
N THR A 106 13.40 -17.54 4.95
CA THR A 106 13.87 -16.36 5.66
C THR A 106 12.75 -15.34 5.83
N LYS A 107 11.91 -15.13 4.80
CA LYS A 107 10.73 -14.26 4.91
C LYS A 107 9.74 -14.75 5.98
N GLN A 108 9.49 -16.06 6.08
CA GLN A 108 8.65 -16.62 7.14
C GLN A 108 9.24 -16.41 8.54
N HIS A 109 10.56 -16.59 8.69
CA HIS A 109 11.25 -16.30 9.96
C HIS A 109 11.14 -14.83 10.35
N ILE A 110 11.33 -13.90 9.41
CA ILE A 110 11.16 -12.47 9.65
C ILE A 110 9.74 -12.19 10.15
N PHE A 111 8.72 -12.71 9.46
CA PHE A 111 7.32 -12.51 9.87
C PHE A 111 7.05 -13.07 11.27
N LYS A 112 7.54 -14.27 11.58
CA LYS A 112 7.36 -14.89 12.91
C LYS A 112 8.07 -14.11 14.02
N ALA A 113 9.27 -13.61 13.76
CA ALA A 113 9.99 -12.78 14.72
C ALA A 113 9.29 -11.44 14.95
N VAL A 114 8.80 -10.77 13.89
CA VAL A 114 8.01 -9.54 14.03
C VAL A 114 6.72 -9.79 14.79
N GLU A 115 5.94 -10.84 14.45
CA GLU A 115 4.73 -11.26 15.17
C GLU A 115 4.98 -11.40 16.68
N SER A 116 6.10 -12.02 17.06
CA SER A 116 6.48 -12.22 18.46
C SER A 116 6.77 -10.90 19.19
N VAL A 117 7.40 -9.93 18.52
CA VAL A 117 7.71 -8.62 19.12
C VAL A 117 6.45 -7.77 19.28
N ILE A 118 5.60 -7.72 18.24
CA ILE A 118 4.40 -6.86 18.26
C ILE A 118 3.19 -7.51 18.93
N GLN A 119 3.27 -8.81 19.26
CA GLN A 119 2.20 -9.60 19.87
C GLN A 119 0.89 -9.56 19.07
N GLN A 120 0.99 -9.54 17.74
CA GLN A 120 -0.14 -9.53 16.82
C GLN A 120 0.09 -10.52 15.67
N PRO A 121 -0.96 -11.21 15.20
CA PRO A 121 -0.85 -12.11 14.06
C PRO A 121 -0.60 -11.34 12.76
N LEU A 122 0.22 -11.89 11.88
CA LEU A 122 0.55 -11.37 10.57
C LEU A 122 0.32 -12.41 9.48
N ASP A 123 0.16 -11.93 8.25
CA ASP A 123 0.01 -12.75 7.05
C ASP A 123 1.04 -12.34 6.00
N ILE A 124 1.95 -13.25 5.70
CA ILE A 124 3.02 -13.08 4.70
C ILE A 124 2.51 -12.68 3.31
N ASN A 125 1.27 -13.00 2.97
CA ASN A 125 0.68 -12.75 1.64
C ASN A 125 -0.04 -11.40 1.54
N CYS A 126 -0.21 -10.69 2.66
CA CYS A 126 -0.93 -9.42 2.66
C CYS A 126 -0.08 -8.30 2.05
N ALA A 127 -0.52 -7.79 0.90
CA ALA A 127 0.13 -6.67 0.20
C ALA A 127 -0.82 -5.48 -0.07
N GLN A 128 -2.14 -5.69 -0.06
CA GLN A 128 -3.13 -4.69 -0.40
C GLN A 128 -4.06 -4.43 0.80
N SER A 129 -4.06 -3.19 1.28
CA SER A 129 -4.91 -2.74 2.38
C SER A 129 -6.20 -2.13 1.82
N SER A 130 -7.32 -2.35 2.51
CA SER A 130 -8.61 -1.77 2.10
C SER A 130 -8.64 -0.25 2.27
N ILE A 131 -7.89 0.31 3.23
CA ILE A 131 -7.66 1.76 3.36
C ILE A 131 -7.02 2.33 2.10
N SER A 132 -5.97 1.66 1.57
CA SER A 132 -5.27 2.11 0.36
C SER A 132 -6.21 2.13 -0.85
N HIS A 133 -6.98 1.07 -1.04
CA HIS A 133 -7.94 0.94 -2.14
C HIS A 133 -9.12 1.94 -2.01
N PHE A 134 -9.56 2.20 -0.78
CA PHE A 134 -10.56 3.23 -0.49
C PHE A 134 -10.06 4.61 -0.93
N LEU A 135 -8.83 5.00 -0.56
CA LEU A 135 -8.25 6.29 -0.95
C LEU A 135 -8.11 6.42 -2.46
N GLN A 136 -7.69 5.36 -3.16
CA GLN A 136 -7.54 5.34 -4.61
C GLN A 136 -8.83 5.75 -5.35
N SER A 137 -10.00 5.33 -4.86
CA SER A 137 -11.31 5.62 -5.46
C SER A 137 -12.08 6.76 -4.75
N ASN A 138 -11.54 7.33 -3.68
CA ASN A 138 -12.23 8.34 -2.89
C ASN A 138 -12.24 9.71 -3.60
N LYS A 139 -13.43 10.28 -3.80
CA LYS A 139 -13.61 11.56 -4.50
C LYS A 139 -12.98 12.76 -3.76
N TYR A 140 -13.09 12.81 -2.43
CA TYR A 140 -12.53 13.91 -1.65
C TYR A 140 -11.00 13.87 -1.68
N PHE A 141 -10.41 12.69 -1.50
CA PHE A 141 -8.97 12.49 -1.61
C PHE A 141 -8.46 12.81 -3.02
N ASN A 142 -9.10 12.28 -4.08
CA ASN A 142 -8.67 12.55 -5.46
C ASN A 142 -8.74 14.04 -5.81
N LYS A 143 -9.72 14.78 -5.27
CA LYS A 143 -9.76 16.24 -5.45
C LYS A 143 -8.52 16.92 -4.86
N ILE A 144 -8.06 16.50 -3.69
CA ILE A 144 -6.84 17.03 -3.07
C ILE A 144 -5.60 16.63 -3.88
N VAL A 145 -5.57 15.41 -4.41
CA VAL A 145 -4.49 14.98 -5.32
C VAL A 145 -4.45 15.86 -6.56
N ASP A 146 -5.60 16.17 -7.16
CA ASP A 146 -5.68 17.03 -8.34
C ASP A 146 -5.23 18.47 -8.00
N GLU A 147 -5.61 18.99 -6.83
CA GLU A 147 -5.14 20.28 -6.31
C GLU A 147 -3.62 20.30 -6.06
N GLN A 148 -3.07 19.21 -5.52
CA GLN A 148 -1.64 19.05 -5.26
C GLN A 148 -0.82 18.95 -6.56
N CYS A 149 -1.37 18.30 -7.58
CA CYS A 149 -0.74 18.21 -8.89
C CYS A 149 -0.75 19.56 -9.61
N GLY A 150 -1.85 20.32 -9.49
CA GLY A 150 -2.03 21.56 -10.25
C GLY A 150 -2.51 21.31 -11.68
N LYS A 151 -2.61 22.38 -12.47
CA LYS A 151 -3.19 22.32 -13.82
C LYS A 151 -2.21 21.74 -14.84
N GLY A 152 -2.70 20.88 -15.73
CA GLY A 152 -1.95 20.40 -16.91
C GLY A 152 -0.89 19.32 -16.61
N VAL A 153 -0.96 18.66 -15.46
CA VAL A 153 -0.05 17.56 -15.10
C VAL A 153 -0.30 16.33 -15.96
N ASP A 154 0.77 15.68 -16.38
CA ASP A 154 0.68 14.45 -17.15
C ASP A 154 0.12 13.28 -16.31
N PRO A 155 -0.52 12.29 -16.94
CA PRO A 155 -1.15 11.19 -16.21
C PRO A 155 -0.20 10.38 -15.31
N ILE A 156 1.09 10.27 -15.66
CA ILE A 156 2.08 9.49 -14.92
C ILE A 156 2.50 10.23 -13.65
N THR A 157 2.79 11.53 -13.75
CA THR A 157 3.10 12.37 -12.59
C THR A 157 1.92 12.43 -11.62
N ARG A 158 0.69 12.54 -12.14
CA ARG A 158 -0.51 12.49 -11.30
C ARG A 158 -0.61 11.15 -10.58
N PHE A 159 -0.42 10.04 -11.29
CA PHE A 159 -0.49 8.70 -10.71
C PHE A 159 0.58 8.46 -9.63
N ASN A 160 1.82 8.90 -9.87
CA ASN A 160 2.91 8.80 -8.90
C ASN A 160 2.62 9.65 -7.65
N THR A 161 2.10 10.86 -7.84
CA THR A 161 1.69 11.75 -6.74
C THR A 161 0.56 11.11 -5.93
N GLN A 162 -0.45 10.57 -6.60
CA GLN A 162 -1.55 9.85 -5.97
C GLN A 162 -1.03 8.68 -5.12
N THR A 163 -0.14 7.85 -5.69
CA THR A 163 0.40 6.68 -5.02
C THR A 163 1.16 7.06 -3.75
N LYS A 164 2.01 8.10 -3.83
CA LYS A 164 2.73 8.62 -2.67
C LYS A 164 1.79 9.14 -1.59
N MET A 165 0.80 9.96 -1.97
CA MET A 165 -0.19 10.48 -1.03
C MET A 165 -1.05 9.38 -0.41
N ILE A 166 -1.36 8.30 -1.15
CA ILE A 166 -2.07 7.13 -0.59
C ILE A 166 -1.22 6.46 0.48
N ASP A 167 0.07 6.23 0.20
CA ASP A 167 0.98 5.64 1.18
C ASP A 167 1.02 6.47 2.47
N ASP A 168 1.21 7.79 2.35
CA ASP A 168 1.29 8.69 3.51
C ASP A 168 -0.03 8.75 4.30
N VAL A 169 -1.14 9.06 3.63
CA VAL A 169 -2.45 9.23 4.28
C VAL A 169 -3.00 7.92 4.83
N SER A 170 -2.69 6.79 4.19
CA SER A 170 -3.10 5.48 4.70
C SER A 170 -2.43 5.16 6.04
N CYS A 171 -1.15 5.55 6.22
CA CYS A 171 -0.45 5.40 7.49
C CYS A 171 -1.07 6.29 8.56
N GLU A 172 -1.35 7.56 8.25
CA GLU A 172 -1.97 8.49 9.20
C GLU A 172 -3.38 8.05 9.63
N LEU A 173 -4.19 7.56 8.68
CA LEU A 173 -5.50 6.99 8.99
C LEU A 173 -5.39 5.73 9.83
N PHE A 174 -4.39 4.88 9.56
CA PHE A 174 -4.14 3.69 10.34
C PHE A 174 -3.74 4.05 11.78
N GLU A 175 -2.73 4.89 11.97
CA GLU A 175 -2.24 5.27 13.30
C GLU A 175 -3.32 5.99 14.13
N LYS A 176 -4.14 6.84 13.49
CA LYS A 176 -5.22 7.57 14.17
C LYS A 176 -6.38 6.67 14.63
N ASN A 177 -6.71 5.63 13.86
CA ASN A 177 -7.90 4.81 14.11
C ASN A 177 -7.60 3.51 14.84
N PHE A 178 -6.39 2.97 14.68
CA PHE A 178 -6.08 1.62 15.15
C PHE A 178 -5.42 1.61 16.53
N ASN A 179 -5.07 2.78 17.11
CA ASN A 179 -4.43 2.94 18.44
C ASN A 179 -3.32 1.90 18.72
N SER A 180 -2.70 1.42 17.66
CA SER A 180 -1.75 0.31 17.64
C SER A 180 -0.34 0.88 17.49
N THR A 181 0.65 0.00 17.56
CA THR A 181 2.06 0.28 17.23
C THR A 181 2.19 1.17 15.99
N LYS A 182 3.02 2.22 16.09
CA LYS A 182 3.24 3.14 14.97
C LYS A 182 3.84 2.41 13.78
N VAL A 183 3.55 2.88 12.59
CA VAL A 183 4.09 2.32 11.34
C VAL A 183 5.62 2.43 11.32
N SER A 184 6.16 3.52 11.87
CA SER A 184 7.60 3.72 12.04
C SER A 184 8.25 2.67 12.94
N ASP A 185 7.61 2.33 14.07
CA ASP A 185 8.10 1.31 15.00
C ASP A 185 8.07 -0.08 14.33
N ILE A 186 7.00 -0.41 13.60
CA ILE A 186 6.91 -1.67 12.84
C ILE A 186 8.06 -1.78 11.82
N LYS A 187 8.35 -0.69 11.09
CA LYS A 187 9.45 -0.64 10.13
C LYS A 187 10.81 -0.86 10.83
N ALA A 188 11.05 -0.17 11.94
CA ALA A 188 12.30 -0.30 12.69
C ALA A 188 12.51 -1.72 13.24
N ILE A 189 11.46 -2.31 13.84
CA ILE A 189 11.48 -3.70 14.31
C ILE A 189 11.79 -4.65 13.14
N THR A 190 11.10 -4.48 12.01
CA THR A 190 11.31 -5.31 10.82
C THR A 190 12.75 -5.19 10.31
N GLN A 191 13.31 -3.99 10.27
CA GLN A 191 14.71 -3.77 9.86
C GLN A 191 15.71 -4.43 10.81
N SER A 192 15.48 -4.35 12.11
CA SER A 192 16.31 -5.04 13.11
C SER A 192 16.28 -6.55 12.91
N VAL A 193 15.07 -7.12 12.75
CA VAL A 193 14.89 -8.57 12.51
C VAL A 193 15.56 -9.02 11.21
N ILE A 194 15.45 -8.23 10.14
CA ILE A 194 16.15 -8.54 8.88
C ILE A 194 17.66 -8.58 9.10
N ALA A 195 18.22 -7.60 9.83
CA ALA A 195 19.64 -7.56 10.11
C ALA A 195 20.08 -8.83 10.87
N ASP A 196 19.34 -9.24 11.89
CA ASP A 196 19.63 -10.44 12.66
C ASP A 196 19.57 -11.71 11.79
N CYS A 197 18.52 -11.87 10.97
CA CYS A 197 18.36 -13.04 10.09
C CYS A 197 19.42 -13.13 8.98
N VAL A 198 19.90 -11.98 8.47
CA VAL A 198 20.91 -11.95 7.38
C VAL A 198 22.33 -12.13 7.91
N GLN A 199 22.62 -11.72 9.15
CA GLN A 199 23.92 -12.01 9.79
C GLN A 199 24.08 -13.50 10.12
N ASP A 200 23.00 -14.17 10.52
CA ASP A 200 22.99 -15.60 10.85
C ASP A 200 23.30 -16.50 9.63
N THR A 201 23.06 -16.01 8.40
CA THR A 201 23.33 -16.75 7.16
C THR A 201 24.77 -16.62 6.64
N ARG A 202 25.65 -15.89 7.35
CA ARG A 202 27.07 -15.66 6.97
C ARG A 202 28.08 -16.48 7.77
N LEU A 203 27.62 -17.43 8.59
CA LEU A 203 28.44 -18.40 9.33
C LEU A 203 28.46 -19.76 8.63
#